data_AF-A0A7X9JI38-F1
#
_entry.id   AF-A0A7X9JI38-F1
#
_cell.length_a   1.000
_cell.length_b   1.000
_cell.length_c   1.000
_cell.angle_alpha   90.00
_cell.angle_beta   90.00
_cell.angle_gamma   90.00
#
_symmetry.space_group_name_H-M   'P 1'
#
loop_
_entity.id
_entity.type
_entity.pdbx_description
1 polymer ?
#
loop_
_entity_poly.entity_id
_entity_poly.type
_entity_poly.pdbx_seq_one_letter_code
_entity_poly.pdbx_strand_id
1 'polypeptide(L)'
;YRFIQNLQVQDLHFQQANFSLSIDNQIGTNANAYIQQLSAKNTQTNRTEQLQGNVLQTPFLLIKPTDPMTTNVDVVPTTSSFSINSQNSNIQDLISILPDQLAYSFRIKMNDGEPLPSPATANDFVYYGDQLKIKLNAEIPLSFYAQNLILCDTVLPNFSNVNIDQINYGNIILLSNNYFPIDMNVTIYMLNENKELYDSLHTLPLTIHAGVVSPSTHKVNVPSNDKNTLPLSKLKLQHFLDAKYLVIKASFNTKPTATHIKIYDYYTINLKLIGDFNYHIQK
;
A
#
# COMPACT_ATOMS: atom_id res chain seq x y z
N TYR A 1 -5.91 -2.08 12.42
CA TYR A 1 -6.15 -2.45 11.02
C TYR A 1 -4.82 -2.55 10.31
N ARG A 2 -4.40 -3.74 9.86
CA ARG A 2 -3.15 -3.91 9.11
C ARG A 2 -3.47 -3.70 7.63
N PHE A 3 -3.11 -2.55 7.09
CA PHE A 3 -3.25 -2.25 5.67
C PHE A 3 -2.22 -3.13 4.94
N ILE A 4 -2.70 -4.21 4.30
CA ILE A 4 -1.95 -5.16 3.47
C ILE A 4 -0.97 -6.08 4.24
N GLN A 5 -1.38 -7.34 4.48
CA GLN A 5 -0.48 -8.40 4.96
C GLN A 5 0.33 -8.97 3.77
N ASN A 6 1.56 -9.41 4.01
CA ASN A 6 2.43 -10.12 3.05
C ASN A 6 2.91 -9.33 1.81
N LEU A 7 2.89 -7.99 1.88
CA LEU A 7 3.51 -7.13 0.88
C LEU A 7 4.91 -6.74 1.36
N GLN A 8 5.93 -7.19 0.63
CA GLN A 8 7.31 -6.73 0.82
C GLN A 8 7.68 -5.86 -0.37
N VAL A 9 8.44 -4.78 -0.16
CA VAL A 9 8.90 -3.94 -1.27
C VAL A 9 10.33 -3.52 -1.03
N GLN A 10 11.13 -3.54 -2.10
CA GLN A 10 12.48 -2.99 -2.06
C GLN A 10 12.39 -1.45 -2.15
N ASP A 11 11.85 -0.95 -3.26
CA ASP A 11 11.67 0.48 -3.49
C ASP A 11 10.23 0.78 -3.91
N LEU A 12 9.59 1.73 -3.23
CA LEU A 12 8.26 2.23 -3.54
C LEU A 12 8.24 3.74 -3.37
N HIS A 13 7.89 4.47 -4.43
CA HIS A 13 7.69 5.91 -4.34
C HIS A 13 6.36 6.28 -4.95
N PHE A 14 5.63 7.13 -4.24
CA PHE A 14 4.39 7.72 -4.70
C PHE A 14 4.69 9.07 -5.35
N GLN A 15 4.01 9.42 -6.45
CA GLN A 15 4.28 10.66 -7.17
C GLN A 15 4.07 11.90 -6.30
N GLN A 16 3.05 11.87 -5.45
CA GLN A 16 2.76 12.88 -4.45
C GLN A 16 1.86 12.24 -3.41
N ALA A 17 2.15 12.37 -2.13
CA ALA A 17 1.19 12.03 -1.08
C ALA A 17 0.84 13.31 -0.34
N ASN A 18 -0.46 13.56 -0.16
CA ASN A 18 -0.95 14.75 0.52
C ASN A 18 -1.51 14.34 1.86
N PHE A 19 -0.95 14.88 2.92
CA PHE A 19 -1.45 14.69 4.27
C PHE A 19 -2.12 15.99 4.69
N SER A 20 -3.18 15.90 5.45
CA SER A 20 -3.76 17.06 6.12
C SER A 20 -4.06 16.76 7.57
N LEU A 21 -3.62 17.66 8.45
CA LEU A 21 -4.04 17.67 9.84
C LEU A 21 -5.24 18.60 9.93
N SER A 22 -6.39 18.06 10.33
CA SER A 22 -7.61 18.83 10.57
C SER A 22 -7.92 18.81 12.07
N ILE A 23 -8.14 19.98 12.65
CA ILE A 23 -8.42 20.14 14.07
C ILE A 23 -9.76 20.86 14.21
N ASP A 24 -10.73 20.19 14.82
CA ASP A 24 -12.00 20.78 15.22
C ASP A 24 -11.84 21.33 16.64
N ASN A 25 -12.06 22.64 16.81
CA ASN A 25 -11.93 23.34 18.07
C ASN A 25 -13.31 23.79 18.58
N GLN A 26 -13.73 23.23 19.72
CA GLN A 26 -14.91 23.72 20.47
C GLN A 26 -14.51 24.67 21.61
N ILE A 27 -13.21 24.83 21.88
CA ILE A 27 -12.74 25.68 22.96
C ILE A 27 -12.70 27.12 22.49
N GLY A 28 -13.32 28.01 23.25
CA GLY A 28 -13.50 29.44 22.98
C GLY A 28 -12.24 30.30 22.98
N THR A 29 -11.08 29.75 22.67
CA THR A 29 -9.78 30.45 22.62
C THR A 29 -9.09 30.19 21.29
N ASN A 30 -8.37 31.19 20.78
CA ASN A 30 -7.43 30.94 19.68
C ASN A 30 -6.25 30.15 20.23
N ALA A 31 -5.72 29.23 19.43
CA ALA A 31 -4.58 28.43 19.86
C ALA A 31 -3.60 28.18 18.71
N ASN A 32 -2.35 27.93 19.07
CA ASN A 32 -1.33 27.46 18.13
C ASN A 32 -1.03 25.99 18.40
N ALA A 33 -1.21 25.14 17.39
CA ALA A 33 -0.79 23.75 17.42
C ALA A 33 0.56 23.55 16.71
N TYR A 34 1.42 22.71 17.27
CA TYR A 34 2.74 22.40 16.76
C TYR A 34 2.92 20.89 16.65
N ILE A 35 3.45 20.42 15.51
CA ILE A 35 3.96 19.05 15.41
C ILE A 35 5.32 19.01 16.10
N GLN A 36 5.41 18.34 17.24
CA GLN A 36 6.69 18.13 17.92
C GLN A 36 7.45 16.96 17.32
N GLN A 37 6.71 15.89 17.01
CA GLN A 37 7.26 14.69 16.42
C GLN A 37 6.19 13.99 15.59
N LEU A 38 6.59 13.48 14.43
CA LEU A 38 5.87 12.45 13.71
C LEU A 38 6.92 11.48 13.16
N SER A 39 6.73 10.20 13.39
CA SER A 39 7.61 9.16 12.87
C SER A 39 6.81 7.95 12.44
N ALA A 40 7.34 7.24 11.46
CA ALA A 40 6.73 6.09 10.83
C ALA A 40 7.68 4.91 10.93
N LYS A 41 7.16 3.72 11.24
CA LYS A 41 7.95 2.49 11.33
C LYS A 41 7.28 1.36 10.57
N ASN A 42 8.09 0.64 9.80
CA ASN A 42 7.74 -0.66 9.25
C ASN A 42 8.46 -1.73 10.07
N THR A 43 7.70 -2.52 10.83
CA THR A 43 8.23 -3.55 11.74
C THR A 43 8.70 -4.80 11.01
N GLN A 44 8.30 -5.01 9.75
CA GLN A 44 8.76 -6.13 8.92
C GLN A 44 10.15 -5.88 8.34
N THR A 45 10.43 -4.65 7.91
CA THR A 45 11.72 -4.24 7.34
C THR A 45 12.65 -3.57 8.36
N ASN A 46 12.14 -3.29 9.57
CA ASN A 46 12.80 -2.49 10.60
C ASN A 46 13.19 -1.07 10.15
N ARG A 47 12.64 -0.57 9.05
CA ARG A 47 12.85 0.81 8.60
C ARG A 47 12.03 1.77 9.44
N THR A 48 12.64 2.91 9.77
CA THR A 48 12.01 4.00 10.52
C THR A 48 12.36 5.32 9.85
N GLU A 49 11.35 6.17 9.64
CA GLU A 49 11.52 7.50 9.08
C GLU A 49 10.87 8.54 10.01
N GLN A 50 11.50 9.70 10.14
CA GLN A 50 11.00 10.79 10.96
C GLN A 50 10.65 11.99 10.09
N LEU A 51 9.52 12.64 10.40
CA LEU A 51 9.10 13.87 9.74
C LEU A 51 10.15 14.96 9.98
N GLN A 52 10.53 15.63 8.91
CA GLN A 52 11.48 16.72 8.85
C GLN A 52 10.90 17.80 7.94
N GLY A 53 11.43 19.01 8.05
CA GLY A 53 11.05 20.16 7.23
C GLY A 53 10.39 21.29 8.03
N ASN A 54 10.05 22.37 7.31
CA ASN A 54 9.53 23.61 7.91
C ASN A 54 8.19 23.42 8.62
N VAL A 55 7.44 22.36 8.29
CA VAL A 55 6.19 21.99 8.97
C VAL A 55 6.34 21.86 10.49
N LEU A 56 7.52 21.51 11.01
CA LEU A 56 7.77 21.39 12.46
C LEU A 56 7.94 22.76 13.15
N GLN A 57 8.23 23.81 12.39
CA GLN A 57 8.51 25.15 12.90
C GLN A 57 7.33 26.10 12.73
N THR A 58 6.38 25.77 11.84
CA THR A 58 5.20 26.60 11.56
C THR A 58 4.03 26.19 12.45
N PRO A 59 3.49 27.10 13.29
CA PRO A 59 2.28 26.81 14.05
C PRO A 59 1.05 26.69 13.15
N PHE A 60 0.11 25.85 13.56
CA PHE A 60 -1.24 25.80 12.99
C PHE A 60 -2.18 26.63 13.85
N LEU A 61 -2.70 27.70 13.25
CA LEU A 61 -3.66 28.55 13.91
C LEU A 61 -5.01 27.82 14.04
N LEU A 62 -5.44 27.65 15.28
CA LEU A 62 -6.76 27.17 15.67
C LEU A 62 -7.61 28.39 16.00
N ILE A 63 -8.66 28.59 15.22
CA ILE A 63 -9.58 29.72 15.41
C ILE A 63 -10.57 29.34 16.50
N LYS A 64 -10.92 30.30 17.37
CA LYS A 64 -11.97 30.07 18.35
C LYS A 64 -13.37 30.02 17.73
N PRO A 65 -14.25 29.14 18.20
CA PRO A 65 -15.65 29.12 17.80
C PRO A 65 -16.43 30.27 18.45
N THR A 66 -17.64 30.50 17.92
CA THR A 66 -18.58 31.45 18.52
C THR A 66 -19.18 30.86 19.79
N ASP A 67 -19.22 31.66 20.85
CA ASP A 67 -19.86 31.28 22.12
C ASP A 67 -21.39 31.21 21.94
N PRO A 68 -22.05 30.06 22.22
CA PRO A 68 -23.51 29.99 22.24
C PRO A 68 -24.13 30.76 23.42
N MET A 69 -23.33 31.20 24.40
CA MET A 69 -23.73 31.90 25.62
C MET A 69 -24.72 31.11 26.48
N THR A 70 -24.71 29.78 26.35
CA THR A 70 -25.59 28.85 27.08
C THR A 70 -24.97 27.46 27.15
N THR A 71 -25.23 26.74 28.23
CA THR A 71 -24.79 25.35 28.41
C THR A 71 -25.80 24.33 27.84
N ASN A 72 -26.93 24.79 27.29
CA ASN A 72 -27.97 23.91 26.74
C ASN A 72 -27.78 23.60 25.25
N VAL A 73 -26.76 24.19 24.62
CA VAL A 73 -26.45 24.02 23.19
C VAL A 73 -24.98 23.72 23.08
N ASP A 74 -24.63 22.67 22.34
CA ASP A 74 -23.24 22.31 22.07
C ASP A 74 -22.56 23.39 21.22
N VAL A 75 -21.31 23.69 21.55
CA VAL A 75 -20.49 24.61 20.76
C VAL A 75 -20.25 24.00 19.38
N VAL A 76 -20.59 24.74 18.32
CA VAL A 76 -20.27 24.33 16.95
C VAL A 76 -18.76 24.52 16.73
N PRO A 77 -18.01 23.46 16.38
CA PRO A 77 -16.56 23.58 16.24
C PRO A 77 -16.18 24.44 15.04
N THR A 78 -15.08 25.17 15.18
CA THR A 78 -14.30 25.70 14.06
C THR A 78 -13.29 24.66 13.61
N THR A 79 -13.18 24.44 12.30
CA THR A 79 -12.22 23.47 11.74
C THR A 79 -11.05 24.21 11.09
N SER A 80 -9.85 23.98 11.59
CA SER A 80 -8.60 24.40 10.94
C SER A 80 -7.96 23.20 10.25
N SER A 81 -7.50 23.37 9.00
CA SER A 81 -6.81 22.33 8.23
C SER A 81 -5.45 22.79 7.76
N PHE A 82 -4.43 21.95 7.94
CA PHE A 82 -3.07 22.21 7.53
C PHE A 82 -2.53 21.11 6.62
N SER A 83 -1.97 21.47 5.48
CA SER A 83 -1.39 20.51 4.53
C SER A 83 0.05 20.17 4.88
N ILE A 84 0.35 18.88 4.95
CA ILE A 84 1.70 18.31 5.09
C ILE A 84 2.00 17.61 3.76
N ASN A 85 2.98 18.11 3.02
CA ASN A 85 3.31 17.62 1.68
C ASN A 85 4.80 17.78 1.39
N SER A 86 5.24 17.43 0.19
CA SER A 86 6.65 17.48 -0.22
C SER A 86 7.24 18.90 -0.31
N GLN A 87 6.42 19.95 -0.28
CA GLN A 87 6.90 21.35 -0.29
C GLN A 87 7.34 21.81 1.11
N ASN A 88 6.79 21.22 2.18
CA ASN A 88 7.07 21.64 3.55
C ASN A 88 7.63 20.51 4.44
N SER A 89 7.76 19.29 3.90
CA SER A 89 8.20 18.13 4.66
C SER A 89 8.73 16.98 3.79
N ASN A 90 9.32 15.98 4.45
CA ASN A 90 9.69 14.68 3.86
C ASN A 90 8.58 13.61 4.01
N ILE A 91 7.30 14.01 4.12
CA ILE A 91 6.19 13.07 4.39
C ILE A 91 6.11 11.88 3.42
N GLN A 92 6.59 12.06 2.18
CA GLN A 92 6.67 11.00 1.18
C GLN A 92 7.58 9.85 1.62
N ASP A 93 8.74 10.15 2.22
CA ASP A 93 9.69 9.12 2.69
C ASP A 93 9.06 8.27 3.80
N LEU A 94 8.28 8.89 4.69
CA LEU A 94 7.58 8.20 5.78
C LEU A 94 6.56 7.18 5.28
N ILE A 95 5.92 7.44 4.14
CA ILE A 95 4.89 6.56 3.57
C ILE A 95 5.52 5.51 2.67
N SER A 96 6.60 5.87 1.97
CA SER A 96 7.36 4.99 1.10
C SER A 96 7.91 3.76 1.81
N ILE A 97 8.13 3.83 3.13
CA ILE A 97 8.50 2.64 3.92
C ILE A 97 7.30 1.70 4.23
N LEU A 98 6.08 2.01 3.77
CA LEU A 98 4.85 1.28 4.06
C LEU A 98 4.69 1.01 5.58
N PRO A 99 4.58 2.06 6.40
CA PRO A 99 4.62 1.90 7.85
C PRO A 99 3.38 1.17 8.38
N ASP A 100 3.59 0.30 9.35
CA ASP A 100 2.53 -0.34 10.14
C ASP A 100 2.34 0.33 11.52
N GLN A 101 3.21 1.29 11.87
CA GLN A 101 3.14 2.08 13.09
C GLN A 101 3.46 3.55 12.83
N LEU A 102 2.70 4.43 13.50
CA LEU A 102 2.96 5.87 13.57
C LEU A 102 3.13 6.27 15.03
N ALA A 103 4.16 7.06 15.33
CA ALA A 103 4.33 7.70 16.63
C ALA A 103 4.33 9.22 16.44
N TYR A 104 3.53 9.92 17.26
CA TYR A 104 3.28 11.35 17.12
C TYR A 104 3.28 12.06 18.46
N SER A 105 3.65 13.34 18.44
CA SER A 105 3.56 14.26 19.56
C SER A 105 3.16 15.63 19.05
N PHE A 106 2.11 16.20 19.64
CA PHE A 106 1.61 17.52 19.33
C PHE A 106 1.62 18.39 20.59
N ARG A 107 1.91 19.67 20.42
CA ARG A 107 1.78 20.68 21.47
C ARG A 107 0.74 21.69 21.04
N ILE A 108 -0.23 21.96 21.90
CA ILE A 108 -1.23 23.01 21.69
C ILE A 108 -1.03 24.07 22.76
N LYS A 109 -0.96 25.34 22.35
CA LYS A 109 -0.89 26.48 23.25
C LYS A 109 -2.11 27.36 23.03
N MET A 110 -2.95 27.49 24.05
CA MET A 110 -4.13 28.36 24.04
C MET A 110 -3.73 29.79 24.41
N ASN A 111 -4.38 30.79 23.81
CA ASN A 111 -4.07 32.21 24.00
C ASN A 111 -2.57 32.52 23.80
N ASP A 112 -1.91 31.83 22.87
CA ASP A 112 -0.46 31.94 22.67
C ASP A 112 -0.12 33.29 22.05
N GLY A 113 0.48 34.17 22.85
CA GLY A 113 0.81 35.53 22.45
C GLY A 113 -0.33 36.54 22.56
N GLU A 114 -1.51 36.13 23.04
CA GLU A 114 -2.62 37.03 23.30
C GLU A 114 -2.40 37.79 24.63
N PRO A 115 -2.60 39.12 24.67
CA PRO A 115 -2.48 39.88 25.90
C PRO A 115 -3.62 39.53 26.87
N LEU A 116 -3.37 39.68 28.16
CA LEU A 116 -4.42 39.52 29.16
C LEU A 116 -5.55 40.55 28.90
N PRO A 117 -6.82 40.10 28.85
CA PRO A 117 -7.93 41.02 28.66
C PRO A 117 -8.08 41.95 29.88
N SER A 118 -8.63 43.13 29.63
CA SER A 118 -9.07 44.03 30.71
C SER A 118 -10.11 43.32 31.61
N PRO A 119 -10.24 43.74 32.88
CA PRO A 119 -11.27 43.19 33.76
C PRO A 119 -12.66 43.25 33.10
N ALA A 120 -13.38 42.13 33.15
CA ALA A 120 -14.72 41.95 32.57
C ALA A 120 -14.83 42.07 31.03
N THR A 121 -13.71 41.99 30.29
CA THR A 121 -13.74 41.95 28.80
C THR A 121 -13.30 40.61 28.22
N ALA A 122 -13.00 39.62 29.07
CA ALA A 122 -12.65 38.28 28.61
C ALA A 122 -13.86 37.59 27.97
N ASN A 123 -13.64 36.95 26.83
CA ASN A 123 -14.66 36.24 26.04
C ASN A 123 -14.19 34.86 25.59
N ASP A 124 -13.21 34.30 26.30
CA ASP A 124 -12.80 32.92 26.09
C ASP A 124 -13.60 32.02 27.04
N PHE A 125 -13.97 30.85 26.54
CA PHE A 125 -14.83 29.91 27.24
C PHE A 125 -14.34 28.47 27.06
N VAL A 126 -14.68 27.64 28.04
CA VAL A 126 -14.58 26.17 27.98
C VAL A 126 -15.81 25.64 28.70
N TYR A 127 -16.69 24.96 27.99
CA TYR A 127 -17.83 24.26 28.59
C TYR A 127 -17.48 22.81 28.88
N TYR A 128 -18.17 22.23 29.85
CA TYR A 128 -18.07 20.81 30.12
C TYR A 128 -18.50 20.03 28.88
N GLY A 129 -17.60 19.22 28.33
CA GLY A 129 -17.84 18.43 27.13
C GLY A 129 -17.23 19.01 25.86
N ASP A 130 -16.69 20.24 25.86
CA ASP A 130 -15.96 20.80 24.72
C ASP A 130 -14.71 19.97 24.41
N GLN A 131 -14.44 19.80 23.11
CA GLN A 131 -13.35 18.95 22.63
C GLN A 131 -12.48 19.65 21.60
N LEU A 132 -11.19 19.28 21.62
CA LEU A 132 -10.29 19.42 20.50
C LEU A 132 -10.20 18.06 19.80
N LYS A 133 -10.73 17.95 18.57
CA LYS A 133 -10.66 16.71 17.80
C LYS A 133 -9.63 16.85 16.70
N ILE A 134 -8.60 16.01 16.75
CA ILE A 134 -7.53 15.98 15.75
C ILE A 134 -7.77 14.82 14.78
N LYS A 135 -7.78 15.10 13.49
CA LYS A 135 -7.94 14.14 12.40
C LYS A 135 -6.72 14.24 11.48
N LEU A 136 -6.07 13.11 11.24
CA LEU A 136 -5.05 12.99 10.20
C LEU A 136 -5.70 12.38 8.97
N ASN A 137 -5.75 13.14 7.88
CA ASN A 137 -6.20 12.64 6.59
C ASN A 137 -4.98 12.39 5.71
N ALA A 138 -4.98 11.26 5.01
CA ALA A 138 -3.95 10.89 4.06
C ALA A 138 -4.60 10.62 2.70
N GLU A 139 -4.18 11.36 1.69
CA GLU A 139 -4.55 11.13 0.30
C GLU A 139 -3.29 10.65 -0.44
N ILE A 140 -3.27 9.35 -0.75
CA ILE A 140 -2.18 8.71 -1.47
C ILE A 140 -2.73 8.35 -2.86
N PRO A 141 -2.48 9.17 -3.90
CA PRO A 141 -2.83 8.80 -5.26
C PRO A 141 -2.06 7.54 -5.66
N LEU A 142 -2.75 6.64 -6.35
CA LEU A 142 -2.21 5.39 -6.89
C LEU A 142 -1.36 5.64 -8.15
N SER A 143 -0.46 6.63 -8.04
CA SER A 143 0.60 6.91 -8.99
C SER A 143 1.92 6.60 -8.30
N PHE A 144 2.57 5.51 -8.67
CA PHE A 144 3.75 5.03 -7.99
C PHE A 144 4.77 4.45 -8.96
N TYR A 145 6.02 4.37 -8.55
CA TYR A 145 6.97 3.43 -9.15
C TYR A 145 7.35 2.42 -8.08
N ALA A 146 7.47 1.15 -8.48
CA ALA A 146 7.84 0.08 -7.57
C ALA A 146 8.87 -0.83 -8.23
N GLN A 147 9.92 -1.16 -7.48
CA GLN A 147 10.92 -2.15 -7.83
C GLN A 147 10.84 -3.30 -6.83
N ASN A 148 10.75 -4.52 -7.37
CA ASN A 148 10.70 -5.76 -6.60
C ASN A 148 9.64 -5.69 -5.47
N LEU A 149 8.44 -5.24 -5.82
CA LEU A 149 7.27 -5.37 -4.95
C LEU A 149 6.88 -6.85 -4.95
N ILE A 150 6.96 -7.52 -3.81
CA ILE A 150 6.71 -8.95 -3.66
C ILE A 150 5.36 -9.15 -2.99
N LEU A 151 4.48 -9.89 -3.67
CA LEU A 151 3.29 -10.49 -3.10
C LEU A 151 3.55 -11.98 -2.92
N CYS A 152 3.29 -12.48 -1.72
CA CYS A 152 3.40 -13.91 -1.43
C CYS A 152 2.10 -14.40 -0.83
N ASP A 153 1.55 -15.47 -1.40
CA ASP A 153 0.35 -16.12 -0.90
C ASP A 153 0.51 -17.64 -0.87
N THR A 154 -0.24 -18.32 0.00
CA THR A 154 -0.21 -19.77 0.16
C THR A 154 -1.59 -20.34 -0.10
N VAL A 155 -1.69 -21.26 -1.06
CA VAL A 155 -2.94 -21.94 -1.40
C VAL A 155 -2.88 -23.43 -1.05
N LEU A 156 -4.03 -24.00 -0.70
CA LEU A 156 -4.21 -25.44 -0.54
C LEU A 156 -4.81 -25.98 -1.83
N PRO A 157 -4.01 -26.62 -2.70
CA PRO A 157 -4.55 -27.17 -3.94
C PRO A 157 -5.48 -28.37 -3.66
N ASN A 158 -6.42 -28.59 -4.55
CA ASN A 158 -7.23 -29.81 -4.57
C ASN A 158 -7.03 -30.54 -5.90
N PHE A 159 -6.27 -31.63 -5.86
CA PHE A 159 -5.94 -32.45 -7.02
C PHE A 159 -6.66 -33.80 -7.04
N SER A 160 -7.70 -33.98 -6.22
CA SER A 160 -8.32 -35.30 -5.97
C SER A 160 -8.85 -36.01 -7.23
N ASN A 161 -9.12 -35.26 -8.32
CA ASN A 161 -9.64 -35.78 -9.58
C ASN A 161 -8.59 -35.79 -10.71
N VAL A 162 -7.31 -35.53 -10.41
CA VAL A 162 -6.24 -35.49 -11.41
C VAL A 162 -5.52 -36.84 -11.42
N ASN A 163 -5.64 -37.59 -12.52
CA ASN A 163 -4.88 -38.82 -12.76
C ASN A 163 -3.74 -38.53 -13.75
N ILE A 164 -2.51 -38.91 -13.37
CA ILE A 164 -1.32 -38.74 -14.21
C ILE A 164 -0.63 -40.06 -14.56
N ASP A 165 -1.27 -41.20 -14.29
CA ASP A 165 -0.67 -42.54 -14.43
C ASP A 165 -0.23 -42.80 -15.87
N GLN A 166 -1.05 -42.36 -16.82
CA GLN A 166 -0.79 -42.49 -18.25
C GLN A 166 0.05 -41.34 -18.83
N ILE A 167 0.42 -40.32 -18.04
CA ILE A 167 1.26 -39.21 -18.51
C ILE A 167 2.73 -39.62 -18.44
N ASN A 168 3.46 -39.42 -19.55
CA ASN A 168 4.91 -39.64 -19.61
C ASN A 168 5.68 -38.36 -19.28
N TYR A 169 5.31 -37.28 -19.95
CA TYR A 169 5.84 -35.93 -19.79
C TYR A 169 4.86 -34.96 -20.44
N GLY A 170 5.06 -33.68 -20.23
CA GLY A 170 4.28 -32.67 -20.93
C GLY A 170 4.77 -31.27 -20.66
N ASN A 171 3.94 -30.30 -21.01
CA ASN A 171 4.15 -28.91 -20.77
C ASN A 171 2.96 -28.31 -20.03
N ILE A 172 3.24 -27.43 -19.08
CA ILE A 172 2.30 -26.42 -18.65
C ILE A 172 2.58 -25.16 -19.44
N ILE A 173 1.57 -24.65 -20.15
CA ILE A 173 1.66 -23.42 -20.93
C ILE A 173 0.82 -22.36 -20.23
N LEU A 174 1.46 -21.28 -19.78
CA LEU A 174 0.79 -20.09 -19.28
C LEU A 174 0.75 -19.06 -20.42
N LEU A 175 -0.44 -18.80 -20.93
CA LEU A 175 -0.72 -17.66 -21.78
C LEU A 175 -1.13 -16.48 -20.90
N SER A 176 -0.49 -15.34 -21.08
CA SER A 176 -0.84 -14.11 -20.38
C SER A 176 -1.09 -12.98 -21.35
N ASN A 177 -2.14 -12.21 -21.09
CA ASN A 177 -2.40 -10.92 -21.73
C ASN A 177 -2.45 -9.87 -20.62
N ASN A 178 -1.48 -8.97 -20.56
CA ASN A 178 -1.31 -8.03 -19.45
C ASN A 178 -1.46 -6.59 -19.94
N TYR A 179 -2.50 -5.91 -19.44
CA TYR A 179 -2.78 -4.50 -19.71
C TYR A 179 -2.25 -3.58 -18.58
N PHE A 180 -1.56 -4.13 -17.58
CA PHE A 180 -0.90 -3.32 -16.56
C PHE A 180 0.51 -2.90 -17.02
N PRO A 181 0.96 -1.68 -16.65
CA PRO A 181 2.32 -1.20 -16.90
C PRO A 181 3.32 -1.78 -15.89
N ILE A 182 3.24 -3.09 -15.64
CA ILE A 182 4.00 -3.79 -14.59
C ILE A 182 4.45 -5.15 -15.12
N ASP A 183 5.76 -5.40 -15.06
CA ASP A 183 6.33 -6.74 -15.25
C ASP A 183 6.08 -7.58 -14.00
N MET A 184 5.70 -8.84 -14.21
CA MET A 184 5.51 -9.82 -13.14
C MET A 184 6.43 -11.01 -13.33
N ASN A 185 7.13 -11.41 -12.28
CA ASN A 185 7.85 -12.68 -12.22
C ASN A 185 7.20 -13.56 -11.16
N VAL A 186 6.70 -14.73 -11.57
CA VAL A 186 5.97 -15.65 -10.70
C VAL A 186 6.82 -16.89 -10.44
N THR A 187 6.95 -17.24 -9.17
CA THR A 187 7.54 -18.51 -8.70
C THR A 187 6.54 -19.26 -7.85
N ILE A 188 6.41 -20.56 -8.11
CA ILE A 188 5.53 -21.44 -7.34
C ILE A 188 6.42 -22.46 -6.62
N TYR A 189 6.31 -22.47 -5.30
CA TYR A 189 7.00 -23.40 -4.42
C TYR A 189 6.03 -24.42 -3.86
N MET A 190 6.51 -25.64 -3.64
CA MET A 190 5.75 -26.76 -3.11
C MET A 190 6.22 -27.08 -1.69
N LEU A 191 5.27 -27.13 -0.76
CA LEU A 191 5.50 -27.39 0.65
C LEU A 191 4.75 -28.65 1.10
N ASN A 192 5.38 -29.42 1.97
CA ASN A 192 4.78 -30.63 2.56
C ASN A 192 3.81 -30.29 3.71
N GLU A 193 3.27 -31.30 4.38
CA GLU A 193 2.32 -31.13 5.50
C GLU A 193 2.91 -30.36 6.70
N ASN A 194 4.24 -30.45 6.89
CA ASN A 194 4.98 -29.72 7.93
C ASN A 194 5.35 -28.29 7.49
N LYS A 195 4.89 -27.84 6.31
CA LYS A 195 5.24 -26.56 5.68
C LYS A 195 6.72 -26.41 5.30
N GLU A 196 7.40 -27.52 5.11
CA GLU A 196 8.79 -27.52 4.64
C GLU A 196 8.81 -27.45 3.12
N LEU A 197 9.61 -26.54 2.59
CA LEU A 197 9.88 -26.43 1.16
C LEU A 197 10.66 -27.67 0.71
N TYR A 198 10.12 -28.41 -0.27
CA TYR A 198 10.83 -29.56 -0.85
C TYR A 198 11.05 -29.44 -2.35
N ASP A 199 10.27 -28.61 -3.06
CA ASP A 199 10.48 -28.39 -4.49
C ASP A 199 9.92 -27.04 -4.99
N SER A 200 10.28 -26.64 -6.21
CA SER A 200 9.64 -25.55 -6.97
C SER A 200 9.16 -26.05 -8.32
N LEU A 201 8.11 -25.41 -8.85
CA LEU A 201 7.54 -25.79 -10.14
C LEU A 201 8.56 -25.57 -11.27
N HIS A 202 9.42 -24.56 -11.11
CA HIS A 202 10.45 -24.17 -12.07
C HIS A 202 11.67 -23.58 -11.37
N THR A 203 12.81 -23.64 -12.06
CA THR A 203 14.09 -23.08 -11.60
C THR A 203 14.22 -21.59 -11.93
N LEU A 204 13.57 -21.12 -13.00
CA LEU A 204 13.53 -19.72 -13.41
C LEU A 204 12.08 -19.21 -13.41
N PRO A 205 11.82 -17.99 -12.90
CA PRO A 205 10.47 -17.49 -12.76
C PRO A 205 9.74 -17.36 -14.10
N LEU A 206 8.41 -17.48 -14.04
CA LEU A 206 7.53 -17.17 -15.16
C LEU A 206 7.41 -15.65 -15.30
N THR A 207 7.89 -15.12 -16.42
CA THR A 207 7.84 -13.69 -16.68
C THR A 207 6.61 -13.34 -17.51
N ILE A 208 5.84 -12.37 -17.03
CA ILE A 208 4.73 -11.73 -17.75
C ILE A 208 5.13 -10.26 -17.91
N HIS A 209 5.30 -9.83 -19.15
CA HIS A 209 5.76 -8.48 -19.44
C HIS A 209 4.66 -7.45 -19.22
N ALA A 210 5.03 -6.21 -18.94
CA ALA A 210 4.13 -5.07 -18.89
C ALA A 210 3.51 -4.77 -20.26
N GLY A 211 2.30 -4.22 -20.25
CA GLY A 211 1.75 -3.53 -21.42
C GLY A 211 2.56 -2.28 -21.77
N VAL A 212 2.49 -1.86 -23.03
CA VAL A 212 3.22 -0.69 -23.54
C VAL A 212 2.48 0.58 -23.15
N VAL A 213 3.17 1.47 -22.43
CA VAL A 213 2.67 2.80 -22.07
C VAL A 213 2.89 3.77 -23.23
N SER A 214 1.83 4.45 -23.65
CA SER A 214 1.92 5.52 -24.65
C SER A 214 2.61 6.76 -24.07
N PRO A 215 3.63 7.32 -24.74
CA PRO A 215 4.30 8.54 -24.29
C PRO A 215 3.39 9.77 -24.26
N SER A 216 2.33 9.81 -25.06
CA SER A 216 1.43 10.97 -25.18
C SER A 216 0.30 10.97 -24.16
N THR A 217 -0.20 9.79 -23.78
CA THR A 217 -1.34 9.66 -22.86
C THR A 217 -0.96 9.16 -21.48
N HIS A 218 0.28 8.68 -21.30
CA HIS A 218 0.77 8.03 -20.08
C HIS A 218 -0.10 6.84 -19.62
N LYS A 219 -0.79 6.21 -20.58
CA LYS A 219 -1.65 5.05 -20.37
C LYS A 219 -1.12 3.88 -21.19
N VAL A 220 -1.25 2.67 -20.66
CA VAL A 220 -1.16 1.46 -21.46
C VAL A 220 -2.21 1.51 -22.57
N ASN A 221 -1.76 1.35 -23.81
CA ASN A 221 -2.63 1.28 -24.99
C ASN A 221 -2.50 -0.06 -25.72
N VAL A 222 -1.42 -0.80 -25.50
CA VAL A 222 -1.18 -2.12 -26.06
C VAL A 222 -0.84 -3.09 -24.93
N PRO A 223 -1.61 -4.18 -24.73
CA PRO A 223 -1.22 -5.21 -23.76
C PRO A 223 -0.02 -6.00 -24.26
N SER A 224 0.76 -6.55 -23.33
CA SER A 224 1.68 -7.62 -23.67
C SER A 224 0.93 -8.93 -23.87
N ASN A 225 1.51 -9.84 -24.64
CA ASN A 225 1.05 -11.21 -24.78
C ASN A 225 2.25 -12.13 -24.63
N ASP A 226 2.26 -12.95 -23.59
CA ASP A 226 3.33 -13.93 -23.38
C ASP A 226 2.80 -15.35 -23.44
N LYS A 227 3.65 -16.25 -23.93
CA LYS A 227 3.46 -17.70 -23.87
C LYS A 227 4.64 -18.30 -23.14
N ASN A 228 4.45 -18.53 -21.85
CA ASN A 228 5.43 -19.24 -21.03
C ASN A 228 5.16 -20.74 -21.14
N THR A 229 6.15 -21.52 -21.57
CA THR A 229 6.03 -22.98 -21.69
C THR A 229 6.99 -23.63 -20.70
N LEU A 230 6.43 -24.38 -19.75
CA LEU A 230 7.16 -25.09 -18.71
C LEU A 230 7.12 -26.59 -18.98
N PRO A 231 8.24 -27.19 -19.42
CA PRO A 231 8.31 -28.64 -19.54
C PRO A 231 8.29 -29.28 -18.15
N LEU A 232 7.41 -30.27 -17.98
CA LEU A 232 7.28 -31.07 -16.76
C LEU A 232 7.60 -32.53 -17.06
N SER A 233 8.54 -33.08 -16.30
CA SER A 233 8.73 -34.52 -16.20
C SER A 233 7.62 -35.14 -15.33
N LYS A 234 7.37 -36.44 -15.49
CA LYS A 234 6.45 -37.19 -14.62
C LYS A 234 6.76 -36.99 -13.13
N LEU A 235 8.05 -36.99 -12.76
CA LEU A 235 8.49 -36.78 -11.38
C LEU A 235 8.08 -35.40 -10.86
N LYS A 236 8.31 -34.33 -11.64
CA LYS A 236 7.93 -32.97 -11.26
C LYS A 236 6.41 -32.81 -11.16
N LEU A 237 5.67 -33.45 -12.06
CA LEU A 237 4.21 -33.45 -12.02
C LEU A 237 3.70 -34.16 -10.76
N GLN A 238 4.28 -35.31 -10.40
CA GLN A 238 3.96 -36.02 -9.16
C GLN A 238 4.24 -35.14 -7.93
N HIS A 239 5.43 -34.52 -7.86
CA HIS A 239 5.75 -33.58 -6.77
C HIS A 239 4.74 -32.44 -6.67
N PHE A 240 4.26 -31.92 -7.80
CA PHE A 240 3.26 -30.85 -7.82
C PHE A 240 1.90 -31.32 -7.28
N LEU A 241 1.49 -32.54 -7.60
CA LEU A 241 0.23 -33.11 -7.10
C LEU A 241 0.30 -33.55 -5.64
N ASP A 242 1.48 -33.94 -5.16
CA ASP A 242 1.72 -34.32 -3.75
C ASP A 242 1.82 -33.10 -2.83
N ALA A 243 1.94 -31.89 -3.38
CA ALA A 243 2.11 -30.67 -2.62
C ALA A 243 0.89 -30.40 -1.74
N LYS A 244 1.10 -30.34 -0.42
CA LYS A 244 0.04 -29.97 0.53
C LYS A 244 -0.27 -28.48 0.45
N TYR A 245 0.76 -27.67 0.21
CA TYR A 245 0.64 -26.23 0.04
C TYR A 245 1.45 -25.78 -1.17
N LEU A 246 0.90 -24.81 -1.90
CA LEU A 246 1.62 -24.09 -2.92
C LEU A 246 1.83 -22.65 -2.45
N VAL A 247 3.09 -22.21 -2.40
CA VAL A 247 3.44 -20.82 -2.13
C VAL A 247 3.68 -20.13 -3.46
N ILE A 248 2.82 -19.17 -3.78
CA ILE A 248 2.89 -18.35 -4.98
C ILE A 248 3.58 -17.05 -4.59
N LYS A 249 4.78 -16.83 -5.13
CA LYS A 249 5.56 -15.61 -4.96
C LYS A 249 5.59 -14.85 -6.28
N ALA A 250 4.98 -13.67 -6.32
CA ALA A 250 5.00 -12.77 -7.46
C ALA A 250 5.84 -11.54 -7.13
N SER A 251 6.84 -11.21 -7.94
CA SER A 251 7.55 -9.93 -7.88
C SER A 251 7.11 -9.02 -9.02
N PHE A 252 6.78 -7.79 -8.70
CA PHE A 252 6.27 -6.77 -9.61
C PHE A 252 7.30 -5.66 -9.80
N ASN A 253 7.48 -5.21 -11.04
CA ASN A 253 8.34 -4.07 -11.38
C ASN A 253 7.61 -3.14 -12.36
N THR A 254 7.50 -1.87 -12.02
CA THR A 254 6.81 -0.89 -12.87
C THR A 254 7.59 -0.58 -14.15
N LYS A 255 6.87 -0.41 -15.26
CA LYS A 255 7.41 -0.03 -16.57
C LYS A 255 6.71 1.22 -17.12
N PRO A 256 7.44 2.20 -17.68
CA PRO A 256 8.90 2.27 -17.79
C PRO A 256 9.59 2.37 -16.41
N THR A 257 10.83 1.89 -16.34
CA THR A 257 11.62 1.92 -15.10
C THR A 257 11.84 3.36 -14.62
N ALA A 258 11.88 3.56 -13.30
CA ALA A 258 12.09 4.86 -12.66
C ALA A 258 11.07 5.96 -13.07
N THR A 259 9.90 5.57 -13.56
CA THR A 259 8.80 6.48 -13.90
C THR A 259 7.59 6.17 -13.03
N HIS A 260 6.93 7.19 -12.47
CA HIS A 260 5.66 7.03 -11.78
C HIS A 260 4.57 6.65 -12.78
N ILE A 261 3.91 5.52 -12.54
CA ILE A 261 2.81 5.02 -13.35
C ILE A 261 1.50 5.14 -12.59
N LYS A 262 0.40 5.41 -13.31
CA LYS A 262 -0.94 5.30 -12.76
C LYS A 262 -1.53 3.95 -13.12
N ILE A 263 -2.15 3.29 -12.15
CA ILE A 263 -2.99 2.12 -12.40
C ILE A 263 -4.42 2.61 -12.55
N TYR A 264 -5.05 2.24 -13.66
CA TYR A 264 -6.45 2.56 -13.92
C TYR A 264 -7.31 1.33 -13.61
N ASP A 265 -8.54 1.58 -13.16
CA ASP A 265 -9.53 0.56 -12.80
C ASP A 265 -9.90 -0.37 -13.96
N TYR A 266 -9.80 0.11 -15.20
CA TYR A 266 -10.05 -0.67 -16.41
C TYR A 266 -8.85 -1.51 -16.88
N TYR A 267 -7.69 -1.45 -16.21
CA TYR A 267 -6.58 -2.34 -16.53
C TYR A 267 -6.89 -3.77 -16.09
N THR A 268 -6.57 -4.73 -16.96
CA THR A 268 -6.85 -6.14 -16.73
C THR A 268 -5.62 -7.00 -17.00
N ILE A 269 -5.58 -8.16 -16.36
CA ILE A 269 -4.63 -9.21 -16.67
C ILE A 269 -5.42 -10.50 -16.86
N ASN A 270 -5.26 -11.12 -18.02
CA ASN A 270 -5.87 -12.41 -18.33
C ASN A 270 -4.80 -13.48 -18.32
N LEU A 271 -4.96 -14.48 -17.46
CA LEU A 271 -4.06 -15.62 -17.35
C LEU A 271 -4.82 -16.89 -17.76
N LYS A 272 -4.26 -17.64 -18.69
CA LYS A 272 -4.80 -18.92 -19.14
C LYS A 272 -3.73 -20.00 -19.03
N LEU A 273 -3.98 -20.97 -18.17
CA LEU A 273 -3.12 -22.14 -18.00
C LEU A 273 -3.63 -23.29 -18.89
N ILE A 274 -2.72 -23.95 -19.60
CA ILE A 274 -3.02 -25.06 -20.51
C ILE A 274 -2.06 -26.20 -20.17
N GLY A 275 -2.60 -27.41 -20.00
CA GLY A 275 -1.81 -28.63 -19.93
C GLY A 275 -1.71 -29.28 -21.31
N ASP A 276 -0.49 -29.57 -21.76
CA ASP A 276 -0.19 -30.28 -22.99
C ASP A 276 0.64 -31.52 -22.64
N PHE A 277 -0.01 -32.68 -22.53
CA PHE A 277 0.59 -33.89 -21.98
C PHE A 277 0.66 -35.00 -23.02
N ASN A 278 1.79 -35.72 -23.01
CA ASN A 278 1.93 -36.96 -23.75
C ASN A 278 1.39 -38.13 -22.93
N TYR A 279 0.45 -38.87 -23.51
CA TYR A 279 -0.17 -40.03 -22.89
C TYR A 279 0.34 -41.35 -23.48
N HIS A 280 0.54 -42.33 -22.62
CA HIS A 280 0.62 -43.73 -23.01
C HIS A 280 -0.80 -44.27 -23.21
N ILE A 281 -1.05 -44.92 -24.35
CA ILE A 281 -2.29 -45.65 -24.60
C ILE A 281 -1.95 -47.13 -24.47
N GLN A 282 -2.51 -47.79 -23.46
CA GLN A 282 -2.45 -49.25 -23.37
C GLN A 282 -3.34 -49.83 -24.48
N LYS A 283 -2.78 -50.77 -25.26
CA LYS A 283 -3.52 -51.58 -26.23
C LYS A 283 -4.33 -52.65 -25.53
#